data_AF-A0A3L7SNA8-F1
#
_entry.id   AF-A0A3L7SNA8-F1
#
_cell.length_a   1.000
_cell.length_b   1.000
_cell.length_c   1.000
_cell.angle_alpha   90.00
_cell.angle_beta   90.00
_cell.angle_gamma   90.00
#
_symmetry.space_group_name_H-M   'P 1'
#
loop_
_entity.id
_entity.type
_entity.pdbx_description
1 polymer ?
#
loop_
_entity_poly.entity_id
_entity_poly.type
_entity_poly.pdbx_seq_one_letter_code
_entity_poly.pdbx_strand_id
1 'polypeptide(L)' 'LSVARRVGAKRTLLIHFSHDISHRAVSAQLPPGVELAFDGLAVALTGL' A
#
# COMPACT_ATOMS: atom_id res chain seq x y z
N LEU A 1 6.77 7.97 2.37
CA LEU A 1 7.15 6.64 2.89
C LEU A 1 7.84 6.64 4.28
N SER A 2 8.24 7.80 4.84
CA SER A 2 8.93 7.86 6.15
C SER A 2 8.14 7.19 7.30
N VAL A 3 6.82 7.43 7.37
CA VAL A 3 5.96 6.83 8.40
C VAL A 3 5.89 5.31 8.27
N ALA A 4 5.68 4.77 7.06
CA ALA A 4 5.66 3.33 6.82
C ALA A 4 6.98 2.67 7.27
N ARG A 5 8.12 3.29 6.99
CA ARG A 5 9.44 2.84 7.47
C ARG A 5 9.56 2.88 8.99
N ARG A 6 9.08 3.94 9.64
CA ARG A 6 9.11 4.07 11.10
C ARG A 6 8.22 3.03 11.80
N VAL A 7 7.06 2.72 11.22
CA VAL A 7 6.13 1.72 11.77
C VAL A 7 6.68 0.30 11.61
N GLY A 8 7.37 0.01 10.51
CA GLY A 8 7.99 -1.29 10.29
C GLY A 8 6.99 -2.44 10.10
N ALA A 9 5.80 -2.16 9.56
CA ALA A 9 4.80 -3.19 9.28
C ALA A 9 5.28 -4.15 8.17
N LYS A 10 4.89 -5.43 8.26
CA LYS A 10 5.18 -6.44 7.23
C LYS A 10 4.59 -6.07 5.86
N ARG A 11 3.43 -5.42 5.86
CA ARG A 11 2.73 -4.93 4.67
C ARG A 11 2.04 -3.62 5.00
N THR A 12 2.21 -2.61 4.15
CA THR A 12 1.58 -1.29 4.25
C THR A 12 0.73 -1.04 3.01
N LEU A 13 -0.57 -0.84 3.19
CA LEU A 13 -1.52 -0.52 2.12
C LEU A 13 -1.85 0.97 2.18
N LEU A 14 -1.51 1.70 1.13
CA LEU A 14 -1.81 3.12 1.01
C LEU A 14 -3.17 3.30 0.32
N ILE A 15 -3.95 4.25 0.80
CA ILE A 15 -5.31 4.55 0.31
C ILE A 15 -5.46 6.06 0.07
N HIS A 16 -6.65 6.47 -0.38
CA HIS A 16 -7.05 7.87 -0.54
C HIS A 16 -6.18 8.65 -1.54
N PHE A 17 -6.23 8.22 -2.80
CA PHE A 17 -5.58 8.90 -3.92
C PHE A 17 -6.55 9.80 -4.68
N SER A 18 -6.01 10.88 -5.27
CA SER A 18 -6.71 11.64 -6.30
C SER A 18 -6.62 10.92 -7.65
N HIS A 19 -7.36 11.42 -8.65
CA HIS A 19 -7.36 10.87 -10.00
C HIS A 19 -6.04 11.06 -10.76
N ASP A 20 -5.16 11.94 -10.29
CA ASP A 20 -3.85 12.21 -10.93
C ASP A 20 -2.83 11.09 -10.69
N ILE A 21 -3.12 10.16 -9.78
CA ILE A 21 -2.22 9.07 -9.42
C ILE A 21 -2.54 7.82 -10.24
N SER A 22 -1.67 7.50 -11.20
CA SER A 22 -1.73 6.21 -11.90
C SER A 22 -1.35 5.07 -10.96
N HIS A 23 -2.31 4.18 -10.68
CA HIS A 23 -2.11 3.01 -9.83
C HIS A 23 -0.93 2.14 -10.31
N ARG A 24 -0.89 1.83 -11.60
CA ARG A 24 0.17 1.01 -12.21
C ARG A 24 1.54 1.67 -12.13
N ALA A 25 1.64 2.94 -12.54
CA ALA A 25 2.93 3.63 -12.65
C ALA A 25 3.57 3.87 -11.27
N VAL A 26 2.75 4.20 -10.27
CA VAL A 26 3.24 4.43 -8.91
C VAL A 26 3.52 3.11 -8.19
N SER A 27 2.68 2.09 -8.34
CA SER A 27 2.92 0.77 -7.72
C SER A 27 4.27 0.18 -8.14
N ALA A 28 4.70 0.39 -9.39
CA ALA A 28 6.00 -0.07 -9.88
C ALA A 28 7.22 0.61 -9.23
N GLN A 29 7.01 1.74 -8.54
CA GLN A 29 8.07 2.52 -7.89
C GLN A 29 8.09 2.38 -6.37
N LEU A 30 7.07 1.74 -5.79
CA LEU A 30 6.99 1.55 -4.35
C LEU A 30 8.02 0.50 -3.88
N PRO A 31 8.63 0.69 -2.70
CA PRO A 31 9.53 -0.31 -2.14
C PRO A 31 8.76 -1.58 -1.75
N PRO A 32 9.46 -2.72 -1.62
CA PRO A 32 8.86 -3.96 -1.15
C PRO A 32 8.08 -3.79 0.16
N GLY A 33 6.90 -4.40 0.23
CA GLY A 33 6.02 -4.34 1.41
C GLY A 33 5.18 -3.06 1.52
N VAL A 34 5.27 -2.14 0.56
CA VAL A 34 4.36 -0.99 0.45
C VAL A 34 3.63 -1.05 -0.89
N GLU A 35 2.30 -0.96 -0.86
CA GLU A 35 1.45 -1.11 -2.03
C GLU A 35 0.34 -0.05 -2.05
N LEU A 36 -0.12 0.34 -3.23
CA LEU A 36 -1.39 1.05 -3.37
C LEU A 36 -2.54 0.05 -3.25
N ALA A 37 -3.49 0.31 -2.35
CA ALA A 37 -4.71 -0.47 -2.31
C ALA A 37 -5.59 -0.19 -3.55
N PHE A 38 -6.66 -0.96 -3.69
CA PHE A 38 -7.68 -0.78 -4.72
C PHE A 38 -9.05 -1.12 -4.15
N ASP A 39 -10.09 -0.63 -4.82
CA ASP A 39 -11.46 -0.86 -4.39
C ASP A 39 -11.81 -2.35 -4.43
N GLY A 40 -12.37 -2.85 -3.33
CA GLY A 40 -12.66 -4.28 -3.17
C GLY A 40 -11.47 -5.13 -2.72
N LEU A 41 -10.31 -4.53 -2.42
CA LEU A 41 -9.19 -5.26 -1.81
C LEU A 41 -9.60 -5.90 -0.48
N ALA A 42 -9.60 -7.23 -0.44
CA ALA A 42 -9.78 -8.02 0.77
C ALA A 42 -8.42 -8.49 1.30
N VAL A 43 -8.23 -8.43 2.62
CA VAL A 43 -7.01 -8.89 3.29
C VAL A 43 -7.37 -9.98 4.27
N ALA A 44 -6.80 -11.17 4.08
CA ALA A 44 -6.90 -12.23 5.06
C ALA A 44 -6.11 -11.85 6.32
N LEU A 45 -6.77 -11.91 7.48
CA LEU A 45 -6.10 -11.79 8.76
C LEU A 45 -5.48 -13.14 9.10
N THR A 46 -4.17 -13.16 9.35
CA THR A 46 -3.45 -14.35 9.79
C THR A 46 -3.09 -14.19 11.27
N GLY A 47 -3.36 -15.21 12.08
CA GLY A 47 -3.03 -15.23 13.51
C GLY A 47 -4.18 -14.88 14.47
N LEU A 48 -5.42 -14.87 13.97
CA LEU A 48 -6.62 -15.10 14.78
C LEU A 48 -6.96 -16.59 14.76
#